data_AF-A0A1F3V553-F1
#
_entry.id   AF-A0A1F3V553-F1
#
_cell.length_a   1.000
_cell.length_b   1.000
_cell.length_c   1.000
_cell.angle_alpha   90.00
_cell.angle_beta   90.00
_cell.angle_gamma   90.00
#
_symmetry.space_group_name_H-M   'P 1'
#
loop_
_entity.id
_entity.type
_entity.pdbx_description
1 polymer ?
#
loop_
_entity_poly.entity_id
_entity_poly.type
_entity_poly.pdbx_seq_one_letter_code
_entity_poly.pdbx_strand_id
1 'polypeptide(L)'
;MKSISFLFWWAIFLWATGLARTPVGENDHGIYFGPSDPRTTSSLLVGHYVFSDDDYRSNYLFDLSDNSIRSQQKLWHNKILPQEQCPSTYLEQHEAYIRYLFRLLSISYSFEAINQYYVDLFQFGVTTNKCQVSWDLHLKKCLPSGAEMKKFISRINFSVLDIDRQQLISKDSGEKLSWINQLTSAYKKNVASEISFSRIISWCNFHGRNECRNFDEKKVIAILENACEEDLAFILKACNEQDSLQGLSKIYIARQILANSNVATIINNDGHAYQCLERFAYEWKNLEVEYYPLSTLFDSVSKNQKNKNYGPLTGQLFAPGALKEFDDRGLTDFLMPPTPAARAISPIPTPRPSPTPLVAYKAPPKSTPTPLATAPALPTPTPRISAIVSALNKLKEDKIDCIDIDMNKFKTDYVFSSEVLAKIKEPLIKYQTRVALEDMRKFDKLGSSIEPINIIFIKFLIDNNIHQGLYNITSVIGSKFYIKNTIDKDNSPIYIELKNDETTQYHWQITILRPPVTTNDLSTKK
;
A
#
# COMPACT_ATOMS: atom_id res chain seq x y z
N MET A 1 -79.26 -35.96 -6.03
CA MET A 1 -78.43 -35.62 -4.85
C MET A 1 -77.15 -36.47 -4.76
N LYS A 2 -76.29 -36.50 -5.79
CA LYS A 2 -74.96 -37.15 -5.73
C LYS A 2 -73.81 -36.30 -6.26
N SER A 3 -74.07 -35.05 -6.67
CA SER A 3 -73.06 -34.21 -7.34
C SER A 3 -72.47 -33.11 -6.43
N ILE A 4 -73.11 -32.79 -5.31
CA ILE A 4 -72.63 -31.75 -4.38
C ILE A 4 -71.55 -32.27 -3.43
N SER A 5 -71.52 -33.58 -3.14
CA SER A 5 -70.54 -34.15 -2.20
C SER A 5 -69.12 -34.26 -2.78
N PHE A 6 -68.97 -34.23 -4.11
CA PHE A 6 -67.66 -34.39 -4.76
C PHE A 6 -66.89 -33.06 -4.81
N LEU A 7 -67.60 -31.94 -5.02
CA LEU A 7 -66.98 -30.60 -5.03
C LEU A 7 -66.53 -30.16 -3.63
N PHE A 8 -67.22 -30.59 -2.57
CA PHE A 8 -66.84 -30.25 -1.20
C PHE A 8 -65.57 -30.98 -0.73
N TRP A 9 -65.38 -32.24 -1.14
CA TRP A 9 -64.14 -32.98 -0.86
C TRP A 9 -62.94 -32.47 -1.68
N TRP A 10 -63.17 -32.01 -2.91
CA TRP A 10 -62.10 -31.43 -3.74
C TRP A 10 -61.62 -30.07 -3.22
N ALA A 11 -62.53 -29.23 -2.72
CA ALA A 11 -62.18 -27.94 -2.13
C ALA A 11 -61.41 -28.09 -0.79
N ILE A 12 -61.74 -29.09 0.03
CA ILE A 12 -61.03 -29.36 1.29
C ILE A 12 -59.65 -29.98 1.03
N PHE A 13 -59.48 -30.82 0.01
CA PHE A 13 -58.17 -31.37 -0.36
C PHE A 13 -57.20 -30.32 -0.92
N LEU A 14 -57.72 -29.25 -1.55
CA LEU A 14 -56.91 -28.13 -2.03
C LEU A 14 -56.53 -27.11 -0.92
N TRP A 15 -57.18 -27.15 0.24
CA TRP A 15 -56.86 -26.28 1.37
C TRP A 15 -56.06 -26.96 2.50
N ALA A 16 -56.05 -28.30 2.55
CA ALA A 16 -55.35 -29.05 3.60
C ALA A 16 -53.86 -29.35 3.32
N THR A 17 -53.30 -28.89 2.19
CA THR A 17 -51.85 -28.99 1.91
C THR A 17 -51.09 -27.68 2.21
N GLY A 18 -51.75 -26.68 2.79
CA GLY A 18 -51.12 -25.46 3.31
C GLY A 18 -50.41 -25.61 4.65
N LEU A 19 -50.09 -26.83 5.08
CA LEU A 19 -49.08 -27.04 6.13
C LEU A 19 -47.72 -26.91 5.47
N ALA A 20 -47.00 -25.86 5.85
CA ALA A 20 -45.65 -25.52 5.43
C ALA A 20 -44.73 -26.75 5.42
N ARG A 21 -44.62 -27.43 4.26
CA ARG A 21 -43.43 -28.20 3.93
C ARG A 21 -42.40 -27.19 3.48
N THR A 22 -41.58 -26.74 4.42
CA THR A 22 -40.30 -26.14 4.08
C THR A 22 -39.47 -27.28 3.51
N PRO A 23 -39.20 -27.32 2.19
CA PRO A 23 -38.49 -28.43 1.59
C PRO A 23 -37.01 -28.18 1.88
N VAL A 24 -36.55 -28.47 3.10
CA VAL A 24 -35.14 -28.77 3.30
C VAL A 24 -34.99 -30.19 2.79
N GLY A 25 -34.31 -30.33 1.64
CA GLY A 25 -34.26 -31.52 0.81
C GLY A 25 -33.63 -32.77 1.45
N GLU A 26 -34.28 -33.32 2.47
CA GLU A 26 -33.96 -34.63 3.02
C GLU A 26 -35.00 -35.64 2.51
N ASN A 27 -34.74 -36.18 1.31
CA ASN A 27 -35.29 -37.47 0.93
C ASN A 27 -34.25 -38.53 1.28
N ASP A 28 -34.70 -39.60 1.92
CA ASP A 28 -33.88 -40.76 2.28
C ASP A 28 -33.36 -41.42 0.98
N HIS A 29 -32.05 -41.34 0.72
CA HIS A 29 -31.15 -42.40 0.20
C HIS A 29 -29.87 -41.86 -0.50
N GLY A 30 -28.71 -42.23 0.06
CA GLY A 30 -27.48 -42.71 -0.61
C GLY A 30 -26.65 -41.84 -1.58
N ILE A 31 -27.20 -40.79 -2.19
CA ILE A 31 -26.51 -40.02 -3.25
C ILE A 31 -26.74 -38.54 -2.98
N TYR A 32 -25.69 -37.76 -2.74
CA TYR A 32 -25.78 -36.34 -2.44
C TYR A 32 -26.41 -35.55 -3.62
N PHE A 33 -27.48 -34.79 -3.37
CA PHE A 33 -28.29 -34.12 -4.42
C PHE A 33 -28.30 -32.59 -4.38
N GLY A 34 -27.37 -31.95 -3.67
CA GLY A 34 -27.28 -30.49 -3.63
C GLY A 34 -28.50 -29.81 -2.99
N PRO A 35 -28.68 -28.49 -3.19
CA PRO A 35 -29.76 -27.73 -2.58
C PRO A 35 -31.11 -28.00 -3.26
N SER A 36 -32.16 -28.11 -2.45
CA SER A 36 -33.58 -28.17 -2.81
C SER A 36 -34.02 -27.02 -3.72
N ASP A 37 -33.41 -25.84 -3.59
CA ASP A 37 -33.62 -24.70 -4.49
C ASP A 37 -32.28 -24.25 -5.12
N PRO A 38 -32.14 -24.31 -6.46
CA PRO A 38 -30.90 -23.96 -7.14
C PRO A 38 -30.63 -22.45 -7.17
N ARG A 39 -31.56 -21.61 -6.68
CA ARG A 39 -31.34 -20.16 -6.59
C ARG A 39 -30.22 -19.87 -5.61
N THR A 40 -29.33 -18.98 -6.01
CA THR A 40 -28.25 -18.49 -5.17
C THR A 40 -28.42 -17.00 -4.93
N THR A 41 -28.16 -16.58 -3.70
CA THR A 41 -28.03 -15.18 -3.34
C THR A 41 -26.54 -14.88 -3.20
N SER A 42 -26.06 -13.86 -3.94
CA SER A 42 -24.70 -13.38 -3.78
C SER A 42 -24.63 -12.51 -2.53
N SER A 43 -23.98 -13.00 -1.47
CA SER A 43 -23.69 -12.16 -0.32
C SER A 43 -22.60 -11.17 -0.69
N LEU A 44 -22.96 -9.88 -0.80
CA LEU A 44 -22.04 -8.78 -1.10
C LEU A 44 -20.89 -8.65 -0.07
N LEU A 45 -21.06 -9.23 1.12
CA LEU A 45 -20.08 -9.19 2.22
C LEU A 45 -18.99 -10.27 2.11
N VAL A 46 -19.29 -11.42 1.49
CA VAL A 46 -18.39 -12.60 1.55
C VAL A 46 -17.92 -13.03 0.15
N GLY A 47 -18.60 -12.61 -0.92
CA GLY A 47 -18.21 -12.96 -2.29
C GLY A 47 -18.43 -14.44 -2.64
N HIS A 48 -19.12 -15.20 -1.79
CA HIS A 48 -19.56 -16.57 -2.05
C HIS A 48 -21.05 -16.60 -2.46
N TYR A 49 -21.38 -17.53 -3.36
CA TYR A 49 -22.76 -17.89 -3.66
C TYR A 49 -23.31 -18.69 -2.48
N VAL A 50 -24.32 -18.17 -1.83
CA VAL A 50 -25.07 -18.90 -0.80
C VAL A 50 -26.30 -19.46 -1.47
N PHE A 51 -26.54 -20.76 -1.35
CA PHE A 51 -27.78 -21.36 -1.85
C PHE A 51 -28.95 -20.85 -1.03
N SER A 52 -30.11 -20.67 -1.65
CA SER A 52 -31.30 -20.17 -0.95
C SER A 52 -31.70 -21.05 0.23
N ASP A 53 -31.34 -22.33 0.22
CA ASP A 53 -31.60 -23.23 1.35
C ASP A 53 -30.65 -23.02 2.52
N ASP A 54 -29.40 -22.66 2.24
CA ASP A 54 -28.42 -22.30 3.27
C ASP A 54 -28.78 -20.92 3.84
N ASP A 55 -29.20 -19.99 2.99
CA ASP A 55 -29.72 -18.68 3.39
C ASP A 55 -31.00 -18.85 4.22
N TYR A 56 -31.92 -19.71 3.77
CA TYR A 56 -33.12 -20.05 4.51
C TYR A 56 -32.80 -20.75 5.83
N ARG A 57 -31.92 -21.76 5.87
CA ARG A 57 -31.55 -22.46 7.11
C ARG A 57 -30.88 -21.53 8.11
N SER A 58 -29.96 -20.70 7.65
CA SER A 58 -29.26 -19.72 8.50
C SER A 58 -30.19 -18.62 9.01
N ASN A 59 -31.21 -18.25 8.22
CA ASN A 59 -32.18 -17.23 8.58
C ASN A 59 -33.53 -17.79 9.08
N TYR A 60 -33.74 -19.11 9.17
CA TYR A 60 -35.07 -19.67 9.46
C TYR A 60 -35.60 -19.23 10.82
N LEU A 61 -34.75 -19.37 11.84
CA LEU A 61 -35.06 -18.88 13.18
C LEU A 61 -35.14 -17.35 13.21
N PHE A 62 -34.38 -16.67 12.35
CA PHE A 62 -34.40 -15.22 12.21
C PHE A 62 -35.74 -14.73 11.65
N ASP A 63 -36.24 -15.35 10.60
CA ASP A 63 -37.47 -14.98 9.91
C ASP A 63 -38.72 -15.26 10.76
N LEU A 64 -38.65 -16.29 11.60
CA LEU A 64 -39.68 -16.62 12.59
C LEU A 64 -39.60 -15.79 13.88
N SER A 65 -38.47 -15.12 14.14
CA SER A 65 -38.31 -14.32 15.35
C SER A 65 -39.05 -12.98 15.28
N ASP A 66 -39.46 -12.49 16.44
CA ASP A 66 -40.09 -11.17 16.58
C ASP A 66 -39.18 -10.07 15.99
N ASN A 67 -39.79 -9.04 15.41
CA ASN A 67 -39.07 -7.88 14.85
C ASN A 67 -38.08 -7.27 15.85
N SER A 68 -38.40 -7.29 17.15
CA SER A 68 -37.50 -6.86 18.22
C SER A 68 -36.23 -7.72 18.30
N ILE A 69 -36.34 -9.04 18.30
CA ILE A 69 -35.21 -9.98 18.31
C ILE A 69 -34.37 -9.81 17.03
N ARG A 70 -35.01 -9.71 15.86
CA ARG A 70 -34.32 -9.42 14.59
C ARG A 70 -33.53 -8.12 14.65
N SER A 71 -34.11 -7.07 15.24
CA SER A 71 -33.44 -5.78 15.38
C SER A 71 -32.23 -5.86 16.32
N GLN A 72 -32.34 -6.60 17.43
CA GLN A 72 -31.24 -6.82 18.37
C GLN A 72 -30.13 -7.66 17.74
N GLN A 73 -30.47 -8.70 16.98
CA GLN A 73 -29.47 -9.53 16.31
C GLN A 73 -28.79 -8.77 15.16
N LYS A 74 -29.51 -7.92 14.42
CA LYS A 74 -28.91 -6.98 13.45
C LYS A 74 -27.99 -5.99 14.16
N LEU A 75 -28.38 -5.47 15.32
CA LEU A 75 -27.53 -4.60 16.13
C LEU A 75 -26.25 -5.35 16.57
N TRP A 76 -26.40 -6.58 17.05
CA TRP A 76 -25.29 -7.43 17.48
C TRP A 76 -24.29 -7.69 16.35
N HIS A 77 -24.75 -8.18 15.21
CA HIS A 77 -23.87 -8.58 14.11
C HIS A 77 -23.35 -7.40 13.28
N ASN A 78 -24.14 -6.33 13.11
CA ASN A 78 -23.75 -5.21 12.25
C ASN A 78 -23.12 -4.04 13.01
N LYS A 79 -23.29 -3.95 14.34
CA LYS A 79 -22.70 -2.87 15.14
C LYS A 79 -21.78 -3.39 16.23
N ILE A 80 -22.27 -4.28 17.11
CA ILE A 80 -21.52 -4.68 18.31
C ILE A 80 -20.30 -5.53 17.95
N LEU A 81 -20.47 -6.64 17.24
CA LEU A 81 -19.36 -7.53 16.87
C LEU A 81 -18.28 -6.80 16.04
N PRO A 82 -18.61 -6.00 15.00
CA PRO A 82 -17.60 -5.24 14.28
C PRO A 82 -16.87 -4.20 15.16
N GLN A 83 -17.58 -3.60 16.14
CA GLN A 83 -16.97 -2.66 17.09
C GLN A 83 -16.01 -3.35 18.07
N GLU A 84 -16.32 -4.57 18.50
CA GLU A 84 -15.39 -5.37 19.33
C GLU A 84 -14.16 -5.79 18.52
N GLN A 85 -14.35 -6.14 17.25
CA GLN A 85 -13.27 -6.58 16.36
C GLN A 85 -12.39 -5.44 15.83
N CYS A 86 -12.90 -4.22 15.77
CA CYS A 86 -12.16 -3.02 15.45
C CYS A 86 -12.75 -1.87 16.27
N PRO A 87 -12.19 -1.52 17.43
CA PRO A 87 -12.71 -0.45 18.29
C PRO A 87 -12.80 0.90 17.56
N SER A 88 -13.83 1.71 17.86
CA SER A 88 -14.01 3.02 17.19
C SER A 88 -12.81 3.94 17.37
N THR A 89 -12.22 3.96 18.57
CA THR A 89 -11.01 4.74 18.85
C THR A 89 -9.83 4.32 17.97
N TYR A 90 -9.72 3.04 17.64
CA TYR A 90 -8.67 2.51 16.77
C TYR A 90 -8.95 2.85 15.31
N LEU A 91 -10.20 2.66 14.86
CA LEU A 91 -10.62 3.02 13.52
C LEU A 91 -10.40 4.52 13.23
N GLU A 92 -10.80 5.39 14.15
CA GLU A 92 -10.64 6.84 14.05
C GLU A 92 -9.16 7.26 13.90
N GLN A 93 -8.23 6.58 14.59
CA GLN A 93 -6.80 6.85 14.47
C GLN A 93 -6.25 6.54 13.06
N HIS A 94 -6.80 5.54 12.39
CA HIS A 94 -6.32 5.06 11.10
C HIS A 94 -7.22 5.46 9.92
N GLU A 95 -8.36 6.10 10.17
CA GLU A 95 -9.40 6.41 9.17
C GLU A 95 -8.84 7.10 7.92
N ALA A 96 -8.10 8.20 8.12
CA ALA A 96 -7.52 8.97 7.02
C ALA A 96 -6.50 8.16 6.21
N TYR A 97 -5.74 7.29 6.88
CA TYR A 97 -4.75 6.45 6.21
C TYR A 97 -5.41 5.30 5.45
N ILE A 98 -6.42 4.65 6.02
CA ILE A 98 -7.21 3.62 5.34
C ILE A 98 -7.86 4.19 4.07
N ARG A 99 -8.47 5.38 4.16
CA ARG A 99 -9.03 6.07 3.00
C ARG A 99 -7.98 6.34 1.93
N TYR A 100 -6.80 6.82 2.35
CA TYR A 100 -5.67 7.02 1.44
C TYR A 100 -5.26 5.72 0.74
N LEU A 101 -5.20 4.58 1.45
CA LEU A 101 -4.84 3.28 0.87
C LEU A 101 -5.83 2.83 -0.21
N PHE A 102 -7.14 3.00 0.00
CA PHE A 102 -8.14 2.68 -1.03
C PHE A 102 -8.02 3.57 -2.28
N ARG A 103 -7.72 4.86 -2.11
CA ARG A 103 -7.41 5.74 -3.24
C ARG A 103 -6.15 5.32 -3.97
N LEU A 104 -5.07 5.08 -3.22
CA LEU A 104 -3.78 4.67 -3.78
C LEU A 104 -3.92 3.38 -4.59
N LEU A 105 -4.66 2.41 -4.05
CA LEU A 105 -4.94 1.16 -4.75
C LEU A 105 -5.76 1.39 -6.03
N SER A 106 -6.77 2.25 -5.96
CA SER A 106 -7.59 2.61 -7.12
C SER A 106 -6.75 3.31 -8.21
N ILE A 107 -5.90 4.26 -7.83
CA ILE A 107 -4.96 4.94 -8.74
C ILE A 107 -4.02 3.92 -9.38
N SER A 108 -3.44 3.02 -8.58
CA SER A 108 -2.52 2.00 -9.09
C SER A 108 -3.20 1.06 -10.06
N TYR A 109 -4.42 0.64 -9.77
CA TYR A 109 -5.19 -0.26 -10.64
C TYR A 109 -5.60 0.43 -11.94
N SER A 110 -6.11 1.66 -11.89
CA SER A 110 -6.40 2.47 -13.08
C SER A 110 -5.14 2.69 -13.93
N PHE A 111 -3.98 2.87 -13.31
CA PHE A 111 -2.71 2.99 -14.02
C PHE A 111 -2.34 1.71 -14.80
N GLU A 112 -2.45 0.52 -14.19
CA GLU A 112 -2.24 -0.75 -14.90
C GLU A 112 -3.19 -0.88 -16.11
N ALA A 113 -4.43 -0.43 -15.96
CA ALA A 113 -5.42 -0.49 -17.02
C ALA A 113 -5.09 0.46 -18.17
N ILE A 114 -4.74 1.72 -17.88
CA ILE A 114 -4.33 2.68 -18.92
C ILE A 114 -3.09 2.19 -19.67
N ASN A 115 -2.11 1.60 -18.98
CA ASN A 115 -0.95 1.00 -19.63
C ASN A 115 -1.36 -0.12 -20.61
N GLN A 116 -2.32 -0.97 -20.22
CA GLN A 116 -2.82 -2.00 -21.12
C GLN A 116 -3.59 -1.39 -22.31
N TYR A 117 -4.39 -0.34 -22.09
CA TYR A 117 -5.10 0.35 -23.18
C TYR A 117 -4.12 0.96 -24.16
N TYR A 118 -3.03 1.55 -23.67
CA TYR A 118 -1.97 2.11 -24.49
C TYR A 118 -1.30 1.04 -25.35
N VAL A 119 -0.96 -0.12 -24.78
CA VAL A 119 -0.39 -1.26 -25.53
C VAL A 119 -1.35 -1.74 -26.61
N ASP A 120 -2.63 -1.90 -26.28
CA ASP A 120 -3.62 -2.39 -27.25
C ASP A 120 -3.87 -1.36 -28.36
N LEU A 121 -4.01 -0.08 -28.03
CA LEU A 121 -4.13 1.00 -29.02
C LEU A 121 -2.92 1.05 -29.95
N PHE A 122 -1.70 0.91 -29.40
CA PHE A 122 -0.49 0.83 -30.20
C PHE A 122 -0.50 -0.39 -31.13
N GLN A 123 -0.94 -1.55 -30.64
CA GLN A 123 -1.11 -2.76 -31.45
C GLN A 123 -2.14 -2.58 -32.58
N PHE A 124 -3.12 -1.71 -32.40
CA PHE A 124 -4.05 -1.28 -33.45
C PHE A 124 -3.47 -0.24 -34.42
N GLY A 125 -2.20 0.17 -34.26
CA GLY A 125 -1.54 1.16 -35.11
C GLY A 125 -1.88 2.61 -34.74
N VAL A 126 -2.49 2.83 -33.57
CA VAL A 126 -2.75 4.17 -33.05
C VAL A 126 -1.50 4.66 -32.33
N THR A 127 -0.82 5.63 -32.92
CA THR A 127 0.41 6.22 -32.36
C THR A 127 0.14 7.42 -31.47
N THR A 128 -1.12 7.72 -31.13
CA THR A 128 -1.46 8.91 -30.36
C THR A 128 -0.97 8.78 -28.92
N ASN A 129 -0.30 9.82 -28.43
CA ASN A 129 0.14 9.91 -27.03
C ASN A 129 -1.02 10.09 -26.03
N LYS A 130 -2.29 10.02 -26.47
CA LYS A 130 -3.47 10.27 -25.62
C LYS A 130 -3.53 9.36 -24.39
N CYS A 131 -3.06 8.11 -24.53
CA CYS A 131 -3.03 7.14 -23.42
C CYS A 131 -1.67 6.94 -22.77
N GLN A 132 -0.72 7.79 -23.12
CA GLN A 132 0.59 7.75 -22.50
C GLN A 132 0.53 8.49 -21.16
N VAL A 133 0.51 7.75 -20.05
CA VAL A 133 0.64 8.35 -18.72
C VAL A 133 2.08 8.82 -18.52
N SER A 134 2.29 10.14 -18.52
CA SER A 134 3.56 10.72 -18.08
C SER A 134 3.41 11.52 -16.78
N TRP A 135 4.50 11.56 -16.02
CA TRP A 135 4.59 12.32 -14.78
C TRP A 135 4.23 13.79 -14.99
N ASP A 136 4.93 14.45 -15.92
CA ASP A 136 4.80 15.89 -16.13
C ASP A 136 3.43 16.29 -16.68
N LEU A 137 2.80 15.46 -17.53
CA LEU A 137 1.51 15.80 -18.13
C LEU A 137 0.34 15.56 -17.19
N HIS A 138 0.44 14.58 -16.29
CA HIS A 138 -0.72 14.12 -15.51
C HIS A 138 -0.48 14.26 -14.00
N LEU A 139 0.42 13.48 -13.43
CA LEU A 139 0.51 13.35 -11.97
C LEU A 139 1.13 14.58 -11.29
N LYS A 140 2.02 15.32 -11.95
CA LYS A 140 2.58 16.59 -11.46
C LYS A 140 1.53 17.69 -11.27
N LYS A 141 0.38 17.58 -11.95
CA LYS A 141 -0.74 18.54 -11.81
C LYS A 141 -1.57 18.28 -10.56
N CYS A 142 -1.33 17.19 -9.84
CA CYS A 142 -2.04 16.92 -8.62
C CYS A 142 -1.65 17.90 -7.50
N LEU A 143 -2.67 18.41 -6.82
CA LEU A 143 -2.59 19.28 -5.65
C LEU A 143 -3.32 18.62 -4.47
N PRO A 144 -2.84 17.48 -3.97
CA PRO A 144 -3.47 16.80 -2.84
C PRO A 144 -3.46 17.68 -1.60
N SER A 145 -4.46 17.46 -0.72
CA SER A 145 -4.55 18.15 0.57
C SER A 145 -3.81 17.39 1.68
N GLY A 146 -3.96 16.06 1.68
CA GLY A 146 -3.43 15.12 2.65
C GLY A 146 -1.93 14.90 2.55
N ALA A 147 -1.31 14.68 3.72
CA ALA A 147 0.14 14.50 3.82
C ALA A 147 0.63 13.25 3.05
N GLU A 148 -0.11 12.14 3.13
CA GLU A 148 0.28 10.88 2.49
C GLU A 148 0.23 10.97 0.96
N MET A 149 -0.81 11.58 0.41
CA MET A 149 -0.93 11.77 -1.04
C MET A 149 0.13 12.77 -1.57
N LYS A 150 0.46 13.82 -0.81
CA LYS A 150 1.61 14.70 -1.14
C LYS A 150 2.92 13.91 -1.22
N LYS A 151 3.18 13.04 -0.23
CA LYS A 151 4.36 12.18 -0.21
C LYS A 151 4.36 11.21 -1.39
N PHE A 152 3.25 10.57 -1.70
CA PHE A 152 3.09 9.72 -2.88
C PHE A 152 3.46 10.45 -4.17
N ILE A 153 2.98 11.69 -4.34
CA ILE A 153 3.31 12.49 -5.52
C ILE A 153 4.79 12.88 -5.53
N SER A 154 5.41 13.22 -4.40
CA SER A 154 6.87 13.39 -4.41
C SER A 154 7.61 12.09 -4.75
N ARG A 155 6.98 10.92 -4.56
CA ARG A 155 7.63 9.61 -4.69
C ARG A 155 7.60 8.97 -6.05
N ILE A 156 6.56 9.20 -6.82
CA ILE A 156 6.48 8.62 -8.15
C ILE A 156 7.37 9.47 -9.07
N ASN A 157 8.67 9.16 -9.05
CA ASN A 157 9.62 9.74 -9.99
C ASN A 157 9.51 9.04 -11.36
N PHE A 158 10.10 9.65 -12.39
CA PHE A 158 9.99 9.30 -13.82
C PHE A 158 10.18 7.81 -14.17
N SER A 159 10.94 7.03 -13.39
CA SER A 159 11.33 5.65 -13.73
C SER A 159 10.20 4.61 -13.65
N VAL A 160 9.16 4.85 -12.86
CA VAL A 160 8.04 3.89 -12.73
C VAL A 160 7.05 3.98 -13.91
N LEU A 161 7.13 5.07 -14.69
CA LEU A 161 6.16 5.36 -15.75
C LEU A 161 6.68 5.03 -17.16
N ASP A 162 7.94 4.59 -17.29
CA ASP A 162 8.48 4.14 -18.57
C ASP A 162 8.00 2.71 -18.85
N ILE A 163 6.92 2.61 -19.63
CA ILE A 163 6.51 1.36 -20.26
C ILE A 163 7.69 0.87 -21.10
N ASP A 164 8.11 -0.37 -20.90
CA ASP A 164 9.18 -0.99 -21.69
C ASP A 164 8.77 -1.04 -23.17
N ARG A 165 9.19 -0.02 -23.92
CA ARG A 165 8.82 0.19 -25.32
C ARG A 165 9.31 -0.93 -26.23
N GLN A 166 10.20 -1.79 -25.74
CA GLN A 166 10.72 -2.93 -26.51
C GLN A 166 9.64 -3.98 -26.81
N GLN A 167 8.47 -3.93 -26.15
CA GLN A 167 7.35 -4.86 -26.39
C GLN A 167 6.26 -4.32 -27.34
N LEU A 168 6.40 -3.10 -27.86
CA LEU A 168 5.39 -2.45 -28.68
C LEU A 168 5.55 -2.85 -30.16
N ILE A 169 4.91 -3.96 -30.54
CA ILE A 169 4.82 -4.42 -31.94
C ILE A 169 3.39 -4.23 -32.43
N SER A 170 3.21 -3.53 -33.56
CA SER A 170 1.89 -3.39 -34.19
C SER A 170 1.42 -4.75 -34.71
N LYS A 171 0.15 -5.08 -34.44
CA LYS A 171 -0.48 -6.29 -34.98
C LYS A 171 -0.73 -6.15 -36.48
N ASP A 172 -0.67 -7.26 -37.20
CA ASP A 172 -1.15 -7.31 -38.58
C ASP A 172 -2.69 -7.29 -38.65
N SER A 173 -3.27 -7.15 -39.84
CA SER A 173 -4.72 -7.10 -40.01
C SER A 173 -5.45 -8.38 -39.56
N GLY A 174 -4.82 -9.55 -39.71
CA GLY A 174 -5.40 -10.82 -39.30
C GLY A 174 -5.40 -11.00 -37.78
N GLU A 175 -4.33 -10.58 -37.11
CA GLU A 175 -4.22 -10.56 -35.66
C GLU A 175 -5.19 -9.56 -35.02
N LYS A 176 -5.36 -8.37 -35.61
CA LYS A 176 -6.38 -7.39 -35.20
C LYS A 176 -7.78 -7.99 -35.29
N LEU A 177 -8.12 -8.65 -36.40
CA LEU A 177 -9.41 -9.30 -36.59
C LEU A 177 -9.62 -10.44 -35.58
N SER A 178 -8.58 -11.25 -35.33
CA SER A 178 -8.61 -12.31 -34.32
C SER A 178 -8.90 -11.76 -32.93
N TRP A 179 -8.22 -10.67 -32.54
CA TRP A 179 -8.46 -10.00 -31.25
C TRP A 179 -9.89 -9.47 -31.13
N ILE A 180 -10.43 -8.83 -32.18
CA ILE A 180 -11.83 -8.35 -32.21
C ILE A 180 -12.82 -9.52 -32.11
N ASN A 181 -12.55 -10.66 -32.75
CA ASN A 181 -13.38 -11.85 -32.66
C ASN A 181 -13.37 -12.46 -31.25
N GLN A 182 -12.21 -12.43 -30.57
CA GLN A 182 -12.08 -12.84 -29.18
C GLN A 182 -12.88 -11.91 -28.27
N LEU A 183 -12.75 -10.59 -28.43
CA LEU A 183 -13.57 -9.60 -27.72
C LEU A 183 -15.07 -9.84 -27.94
N THR A 184 -15.50 -10.07 -29.17
CA THR A 184 -16.90 -10.33 -29.50
C THR A 184 -17.41 -11.60 -28.81
N SER A 185 -16.58 -12.64 -28.76
CA SER A 185 -16.89 -13.90 -28.07
C SER A 185 -16.96 -13.73 -26.55
N ALA A 186 -16.02 -12.97 -25.99
CA ALA A 186 -15.96 -12.60 -24.58
C ALA A 186 -17.20 -11.80 -24.17
N TYR A 187 -17.61 -10.81 -24.97
CA TYR A 187 -18.82 -10.02 -24.76
C TYR A 187 -20.08 -10.88 -24.77
N LYS A 188 -20.23 -11.78 -25.75
CA LYS A 188 -21.38 -12.70 -25.83
C LYS A 188 -21.48 -13.63 -24.62
N LYS A 189 -20.34 -14.08 -24.09
CA LYS A 189 -20.26 -14.95 -22.90
C LYS A 189 -20.32 -14.17 -21.59
N ASN A 190 -20.19 -12.84 -21.64
CA ASN A 190 -19.98 -11.98 -20.48
C ASN A 190 -18.79 -12.45 -19.61
N VAL A 191 -17.70 -12.87 -20.24
CA VAL A 191 -16.47 -13.33 -19.58
C VAL A 191 -15.30 -12.52 -20.12
N ALA A 192 -14.66 -11.74 -19.26
CA ALA A 192 -13.50 -10.95 -19.63
C ALA A 192 -12.21 -11.63 -19.16
N SER A 193 -11.33 -11.94 -20.12
CA SER A 193 -10.00 -12.51 -19.88
C SER A 193 -8.89 -11.46 -19.80
N GLU A 194 -9.11 -10.29 -20.41
CA GLU A 194 -8.13 -9.20 -20.53
C GLU A 194 -8.70 -7.90 -19.95
N ILE A 195 -7.83 -7.00 -19.48
CA ILE A 195 -8.23 -5.74 -18.84
C ILE A 195 -9.03 -4.85 -19.82
N SER A 196 -8.56 -4.75 -21.08
CA SER A 196 -9.24 -4.00 -22.13
C SER A 196 -10.59 -4.59 -22.50
N PHE A 197 -10.71 -5.92 -22.53
CA PHE A 197 -12.00 -6.58 -22.75
C PHE A 197 -12.98 -6.24 -21.64
N SER A 198 -12.56 -6.31 -20.37
CA SER A 198 -13.40 -5.92 -19.24
C SER A 198 -13.90 -4.49 -19.37
N ARG A 199 -13.02 -3.56 -19.76
CA ARG A 199 -13.37 -2.15 -19.89
C ARG A 199 -14.35 -1.90 -21.03
N ILE A 200 -14.13 -2.52 -22.20
CA ILE A 200 -15.05 -2.40 -23.34
C ILE A 200 -16.41 -3.00 -22.99
N ILE A 201 -16.45 -4.19 -22.39
CA ILE A 201 -17.70 -4.84 -21.96
C ILE A 201 -18.45 -3.97 -20.94
N SER A 202 -17.72 -3.39 -19.97
CA SER A 202 -18.26 -2.47 -18.97
C SER A 202 -18.88 -1.22 -19.62
N TRP A 203 -18.16 -0.61 -20.57
CA TRP A 203 -18.64 0.53 -21.35
C TRP A 203 -19.93 0.20 -22.13
N CYS A 204 -19.96 -0.97 -22.78
CA CYS A 204 -21.11 -1.48 -23.52
C CYS A 204 -22.34 -1.75 -22.63
N ASN A 205 -22.12 -2.21 -21.40
CA ASN A 205 -23.21 -2.44 -20.44
C ASN A 205 -23.83 -1.11 -19.98
N PHE A 206 -23.04 -0.04 -19.90
CA PHE A 206 -23.51 1.28 -19.53
C PHE A 206 -24.24 2.01 -20.67
N HIS A 207 -23.71 1.95 -21.90
CA HIS A 207 -24.25 2.67 -23.06
C HIS A 207 -25.33 1.88 -23.82
N GLY A 208 -25.52 0.60 -23.48
CA GLY A 208 -26.59 -0.25 -23.98
C GLY A 208 -26.13 -1.28 -25.01
N ARG A 209 -26.70 -2.49 -24.95
CA ARG A 209 -26.25 -3.65 -25.74
C ARG A 209 -26.34 -3.47 -27.26
N ASN A 210 -27.22 -2.59 -27.73
CA ASN A 210 -27.36 -2.33 -29.17
C ASN A 210 -26.12 -1.63 -29.74
N GLU A 211 -25.46 -0.80 -28.93
CA GLU A 211 -24.23 -0.13 -29.31
C GLU A 211 -23.05 -1.08 -29.41
N CYS A 212 -23.13 -2.34 -28.94
CA CYS A 212 -22.01 -3.28 -28.98
C CYS A 212 -22.32 -4.61 -29.66
N ARG A 213 -23.33 -4.64 -30.55
CA ARG A 213 -23.67 -5.86 -31.31
C ARG A 213 -22.54 -6.33 -32.22
N ASN A 214 -21.88 -5.38 -32.89
CA ASN A 214 -20.74 -5.62 -33.77
C ASN A 214 -19.60 -4.69 -33.36
N PHE A 215 -18.41 -5.28 -33.16
CA PHE A 215 -17.17 -4.54 -32.96
C PHE A 215 -16.45 -4.43 -34.31
N ASP A 216 -16.00 -3.22 -34.61
CA ASP A 216 -15.03 -2.95 -35.67
C ASP A 216 -13.82 -2.24 -35.06
N GLU A 217 -12.72 -2.17 -35.82
CA GLU A 217 -11.47 -1.58 -35.36
C GLU A 217 -11.64 -0.12 -34.90
N LYS A 218 -12.36 0.71 -35.67
CA LYS A 218 -12.55 2.13 -35.37
C LYS A 218 -13.28 2.32 -34.04
N LYS A 219 -14.30 1.50 -33.81
CA LYS A 219 -15.11 1.54 -32.61
C LYS A 219 -14.37 1.06 -31.38
N VAL A 220 -13.59 -0.01 -31.50
CA VAL A 220 -12.72 -0.49 -30.41
C VAL A 220 -11.72 0.60 -30.02
N ILE A 221 -11.06 1.21 -31.00
CA ILE A 221 -10.13 2.33 -30.77
C ILE A 221 -10.83 3.47 -30.03
N ALA A 222 -11.99 3.93 -30.53
CA ALA A 222 -12.73 5.03 -29.92
C ALA A 222 -13.15 4.74 -28.46
N ILE A 223 -13.61 3.51 -28.18
CA ILE A 223 -13.98 3.11 -26.82
C ILE A 223 -12.75 3.10 -25.90
N LEU A 224 -11.61 2.59 -26.37
CA LEU A 224 -10.38 2.54 -25.57
C LEU A 224 -9.79 3.95 -25.33
N GLU A 225 -9.81 4.83 -26.33
CA GLU A 225 -9.43 6.23 -26.16
C GLU A 225 -10.29 6.92 -25.09
N ASN A 226 -11.62 6.77 -25.17
CA ASN A 226 -12.54 7.36 -24.19
C ASN A 226 -12.34 6.75 -22.79
N ALA A 227 -12.20 5.43 -22.68
CA ALA A 227 -11.96 4.77 -21.41
C ALA A 227 -10.66 5.24 -20.73
N CYS A 228 -9.63 5.45 -21.53
CA CYS A 228 -8.36 5.98 -21.11
C CYS A 228 -8.47 7.44 -20.62
N GLU A 229 -9.21 8.31 -21.32
CA GLU A 229 -9.48 9.67 -20.87
C GLU A 229 -10.29 9.69 -19.55
N GLU A 230 -11.32 8.85 -19.43
CA GLU A 230 -12.11 8.68 -18.20
C GLU A 230 -11.25 8.24 -17.02
N ASP A 231 -10.44 7.18 -17.20
CA ASP A 231 -9.63 6.62 -16.13
C ASP A 231 -8.47 7.55 -15.74
N LEU A 232 -7.95 8.32 -16.69
CA LEU A 232 -6.96 9.36 -16.41
C LEU A 232 -7.57 10.53 -15.63
N ALA A 233 -8.78 10.98 -16.01
CA ALA A 233 -9.51 11.98 -15.26
C ALA A 233 -9.85 11.50 -13.84
N PHE A 234 -10.18 10.21 -13.70
CA PHE A 234 -10.37 9.59 -12.40
C PHE A 234 -9.09 9.58 -11.56
N ILE A 235 -7.95 9.18 -12.13
CA ILE A 235 -6.65 9.24 -11.44
C ILE A 235 -6.38 10.65 -10.94
N LEU A 236 -6.57 11.67 -11.77
CA LEU A 236 -6.37 13.07 -11.36
C LEU A 236 -7.31 13.47 -10.22
N LYS A 237 -8.59 13.07 -10.29
CA LYS A 237 -9.56 13.37 -9.23
C LYS A 237 -9.19 12.69 -7.90
N ALA A 238 -8.80 11.41 -7.95
CA ALA A 238 -8.38 10.63 -6.79
C ALA A 238 -7.07 11.17 -6.19
N CYS A 239 -6.13 11.54 -7.06
CA CYS A 239 -4.84 12.12 -6.71
C CYS A 239 -4.97 13.51 -6.08
N ASN A 240 -5.96 14.30 -6.49
CA ASN A 240 -6.35 15.56 -5.87
C ASN A 240 -7.20 15.37 -4.60
N GLU A 241 -7.55 14.13 -4.24
CA GLU A 241 -8.46 13.78 -3.13
C GLU A 241 -9.86 14.42 -3.25
N GLN A 242 -10.26 14.77 -4.47
CA GLN A 242 -11.57 15.32 -4.81
C GLN A 242 -12.57 14.24 -5.22
N ASP A 243 -12.14 12.98 -5.18
CA ASP A 243 -12.98 11.82 -5.42
C ASP A 243 -13.94 11.56 -4.26
N SER A 244 -14.99 10.81 -4.57
CA SER A 244 -15.99 10.36 -3.61
C SER A 244 -15.73 8.92 -3.17
N LEU A 245 -14.51 8.39 -3.37
CA LEU A 245 -14.17 7.07 -2.89
C LEU A 245 -13.97 7.13 -1.39
N GLN A 246 -14.43 6.05 -0.76
CA GLN A 246 -14.23 5.83 0.66
C GLN A 246 -13.51 4.50 0.82
N GLY A 247 -14.24 3.42 1.07
CA GLY A 247 -13.68 2.08 1.32
C GLY A 247 -13.84 1.10 0.18
N LEU A 248 -14.22 1.56 -1.01
CA LEU A 248 -14.59 0.70 -2.15
C LEU A 248 -15.55 -0.40 -1.70
N SER A 249 -16.63 0.01 -1.03
CA SER A 249 -17.55 -0.85 -0.29
C SER A 249 -18.06 -2.04 -1.11
N LYS A 250 -18.31 -1.83 -2.41
CA LYS A 250 -18.78 -2.85 -3.36
C LYS A 250 -17.66 -3.72 -3.96
N ILE A 251 -16.39 -3.36 -3.77
CA ILE A 251 -15.23 -4.04 -4.37
C ILE A 251 -14.48 -4.80 -3.27
N TYR A 252 -15.01 -5.98 -2.92
CA TYR A 252 -14.48 -6.81 -1.84
C TYR A 252 -12.99 -7.16 -2.04
N ILE A 253 -12.58 -7.42 -3.28
CA ILE A 253 -11.19 -7.78 -3.58
C ILE A 253 -10.19 -6.68 -3.19
N ALA A 254 -10.58 -5.41 -3.18
CA ALA A 254 -9.73 -4.32 -2.73
C ALA A 254 -9.31 -4.49 -1.26
N ARG A 255 -10.24 -4.90 -0.39
CA ARG A 255 -9.99 -5.15 1.03
C ARG A 255 -9.04 -6.32 1.23
N GLN A 256 -9.25 -7.40 0.49
CA GLN A 256 -8.35 -8.56 0.51
C GLN A 256 -6.94 -8.20 0.06
N ILE A 257 -6.80 -7.39 -1.00
CA ILE A 257 -5.49 -6.94 -1.49
C ILE A 257 -4.77 -6.11 -0.42
N LEU A 258 -5.46 -5.15 0.20
CA LEU A 258 -4.88 -4.31 1.25
C LEU A 258 -4.47 -5.14 2.48
N ALA A 259 -5.34 -6.04 2.94
CA ALA A 259 -5.09 -6.89 4.10
C ALA A 259 -3.90 -7.84 3.92
N ASN A 260 -3.65 -8.29 2.68
CA ASN A 260 -2.51 -9.14 2.35
C ASN A 260 -1.25 -8.37 1.93
N SER A 261 -1.31 -7.04 1.92
CA SER A 261 -0.17 -6.20 1.55
C SER A 261 0.65 -5.78 2.77
N ASN A 262 1.84 -5.23 2.53
CA ASN A 262 2.74 -4.76 3.59
C ASN A 262 2.12 -3.66 4.46
N VAL A 263 1.16 -2.88 3.97
CA VAL A 263 0.52 -1.80 4.75
C VAL A 263 -0.33 -2.34 5.90
N ALA A 264 -0.72 -3.62 5.84
CA ALA A 264 -1.43 -4.26 6.92
C ALA A 264 -0.66 -4.13 8.22
N THR A 265 0.68 -4.20 8.23
CA THR A 265 1.50 -4.04 9.44
C THR A 265 1.28 -2.72 10.16
N ILE A 266 1.00 -1.64 9.41
CA ILE A 266 0.81 -0.28 9.94
C ILE A 266 -0.56 -0.14 10.62
N ILE A 267 -1.57 -0.78 10.03
CA ILE A 267 -2.94 -0.78 10.55
C ILE A 267 -3.23 -1.98 11.46
N ASN A 268 -2.26 -2.88 11.68
CA ASN A 268 -2.41 -4.13 12.44
C ASN A 268 -1.63 -4.13 13.77
N ASN A 269 -1.40 -2.97 14.40
CA ASN A 269 -0.65 -2.90 15.65
C ASN A 269 -1.26 -3.81 16.74
N ASP A 270 -2.59 -3.93 16.75
CA ASP A 270 -3.34 -4.73 17.73
C ASP A 270 -4.06 -5.96 17.12
N GLY A 271 -3.75 -6.35 15.88
CA GLY A 271 -4.37 -7.52 15.24
C GLY A 271 -5.75 -7.26 14.58
N HIS A 272 -6.17 -6.00 14.45
CA HIS A 272 -7.50 -5.62 13.96
C HIS A 272 -7.57 -5.19 12.48
N ALA A 273 -6.47 -5.29 11.71
CA ALA A 273 -6.38 -4.63 10.40
C ALA A 273 -7.49 -5.02 9.41
N TYR A 274 -7.72 -6.32 9.20
CA TYR A 274 -8.72 -6.79 8.25
C TYR A 274 -10.13 -6.35 8.65
N GLN A 275 -10.46 -6.49 9.94
CA GLN A 275 -11.76 -6.12 10.48
C GLN A 275 -11.98 -4.60 10.44
N CYS A 276 -10.93 -3.80 10.62
CA CYS A 276 -11.00 -2.35 10.43
C CYS A 276 -11.21 -1.96 8.97
N LEU A 277 -10.59 -2.64 8.00
CA LEU A 277 -10.84 -2.40 6.58
C LEU A 277 -12.30 -2.74 6.19
N GLU A 278 -12.83 -3.86 6.69
CA GLU A 278 -14.23 -4.26 6.50
C GLU A 278 -15.19 -3.25 7.15
N ARG A 279 -14.96 -2.91 8.41
CA ARG A 279 -15.79 -1.95 9.15
C ARG A 279 -15.78 -0.58 8.47
N PHE A 280 -14.62 -0.08 8.07
CA PHE A 280 -14.48 1.18 7.35
C PHE A 280 -15.30 1.20 6.05
N ALA A 281 -15.17 0.15 5.24
CA ALA A 281 -15.93 0.03 3.99
C ALA A 281 -17.44 -0.06 4.23
N TYR A 282 -17.86 -0.75 5.30
CA TYR A 282 -19.28 -0.86 5.67
C TYR A 282 -19.87 0.47 6.16
N GLU A 283 -19.17 1.19 7.04
CA GLU A 283 -19.65 2.46 7.60
C GLU A 283 -19.75 3.55 6.52
N TRP A 284 -18.82 3.57 5.57
CA TRP A 284 -18.78 4.60 4.53
C TRP A 284 -19.51 4.27 3.22
N LYS A 285 -20.12 3.08 3.10
CA LYS A 285 -20.82 2.67 1.87
C LYS A 285 -21.90 3.65 1.39
N ASN A 286 -22.53 4.38 2.31
CA ASN A 286 -23.62 5.31 1.99
C ASN A 286 -23.12 6.68 1.53
N LEU A 287 -21.85 7.02 1.80
CA LEU A 287 -21.22 8.27 1.36
C LEU A 287 -20.40 8.10 0.09
N GLU A 288 -20.23 6.86 -0.36
CA GLU A 288 -19.43 6.53 -1.52
C GLU A 288 -20.26 6.64 -2.81
N VAL A 289 -19.76 7.41 -3.77
CA VAL A 289 -20.33 7.42 -5.12
C VAL A 289 -19.65 6.33 -5.92
N GLU A 290 -20.45 5.40 -6.44
CA GLU A 290 -19.95 4.29 -7.23
C GLU A 290 -19.33 4.79 -8.54
N TYR A 291 -18.06 4.43 -8.76
CA TYR A 291 -17.42 4.54 -10.05
C TYR A 291 -17.44 3.17 -10.72
N TYR A 292 -18.46 2.96 -11.55
CA TYR A 292 -18.80 1.66 -12.15
C TYR A 292 -17.59 0.93 -12.78
N PRO A 293 -16.70 1.60 -13.55
CA PRO A 293 -15.57 0.91 -14.17
C PRO A 293 -14.60 0.24 -13.17
N LEU A 294 -14.41 0.79 -11.97
CA LEU A 294 -13.47 0.23 -10.98
C LEU A 294 -13.86 -1.20 -10.59
N SER A 295 -15.15 -1.51 -10.43
CA SER A 295 -15.59 -2.86 -10.06
C SER A 295 -15.05 -3.92 -11.03
N THR A 296 -15.27 -3.70 -12.34
CA THR A 296 -14.79 -4.57 -13.41
C THR A 296 -13.27 -4.55 -13.57
N LEU A 297 -12.65 -3.40 -13.30
CA LEU A 297 -11.23 -3.19 -13.44
C LEU A 297 -10.47 -3.95 -12.35
N PHE A 298 -10.90 -3.87 -11.09
CA PHE A 298 -10.31 -4.62 -9.98
C PHE A 298 -10.30 -6.13 -10.20
N ASP A 299 -11.41 -6.69 -10.69
CA ASP A 299 -11.47 -8.11 -11.01
C ASP A 299 -10.51 -8.50 -12.13
N SER A 300 -10.43 -7.69 -13.18
CA SER A 300 -9.60 -8.00 -14.35
C SER A 300 -8.11 -7.81 -14.09
N VAL A 301 -7.71 -6.71 -13.46
CA VAL A 301 -6.32 -6.40 -13.12
C VAL A 301 -5.81 -7.43 -12.12
N SER A 302 -6.55 -7.72 -11.05
CA SER A 302 -6.11 -8.71 -10.05
C SER A 302 -5.94 -10.11 -10.62
N LYS A 303 -6.83 -10.56 -11.52
CA LYS A 303 -6.67 -11.84 -12.24
C LYS A 303 -5.45 -11.84 -13.15
N ASN A 304 -5.23 -10.75 -13.89
CA ASN A 304 -4.09 -10.63 -14.80
C ASN A 304 -2.76 -10.68 -14.04
N GLN A 305 -2.66 -9.95 -12.92
CA GLN A 305 -1.50 -9.92 -12.03
C GLN A 305 -1.22 -11.30 -11.41
N LYS A 306 -2.27 -12.03 -10.96
CA LYS A 306 -2.15 -13.41 -10.45
C LYS A 306 -1.66 -14.40 -11.50
N ASN A 307 -2.19 -14.33 -12.73
CA ASN A 307 -1.98 -15.35 -13.74
C ASN A 307 -0.63 -15.25 -14.45
N LYS A 308 -0.10 -14.03 -14.62
CA LYS A 308 1.08 -13.82 -15.47
C LYS A 308 2.40 -13.63 -14.72
N ASN A 309 2.43 -13.66 -13.39
CA ASN A 309 3.57 -13.17 -12.57
C ASN A 309 4.00 -11.73 -12.94
N TYR A 310 3.12 -10.95 -13.57
CA TYR A 310 3.39 -9.55 -13.90
C TYR A 310 3.15 -8.74 -12.65
N GLY A 311 4.20 -8.41 -11.90
CA GLY A 311 4.15 -7.38 -10.86
C GLY A 311 3.44 -7.76 -9.55
N PRO A 312 3.39 -6.81 -8.59
CA PRO A 312 2.73 -7.00 -7.31
C PRO A 312 1.21 -6.92 -7.45
N LEU A 313 0.46 -7.74 -6.70
CA LEU A 313 -1.02 -7.74 -6.69
C LEU A 313 -1.65 -6.37 -6.40
N THR A 314 -0.93 -5.48 -5.75
CA THR A 314 -1.38 -4.12 -5.45
C THR A 314 -1.22 -3.15 -6.63
N GLY A 315 -0.55 -3.56 -7.70
CA GLY A 315 -0.16 -2.72 -8.83
C GLY A 315 1.15 -1.95 -8.58
N GLN A 316 1.73 -1.42 -9.67
CA GLN A 316 3.08 -0.84 -9.69
C GLN A 316 3.20 0.45 -8.88
N LEU A 317 2.17 1.31 -8.90
CA LEU A 317 2.20 2.59 -8.18
C LEU A 317 1.89 2.45 -6.68
N PHE A 318 1.33 1.32 -6.25
CA PHE A 318 0.95 1.16 -4.86
C PHE A 318 2.16 1.10 -3.93
N ALA A 319 3.17 0.29 -4.26
CA ALA A 319 4.36 0.12 -3.42
C ALA A 319 5.07 1.45 -3.08
N PRO A 320 5.37 2.36 -4.03
CA PRO A 320 5.96 3.65 -3.68
C PRO A 320 5.02 4.54 -2.86
N GLY A 321 3.71 4.48 -3.05
CA GLY A 321 2.77 5.23 -2.20
C GLY A 321 2.63 4.69 -0.78
N ALA A 322 2.80 3.39 -0.61
CA ALA A 322 2.54 2.65 0.62
C ALA A 322 3.69 2.68 1.65
N LEU A 323 4.72 3.51 1.45
CA LEU A 323 5.96 3.51 2.23
C LEU A 323 5.87 4.17 3.62
N LYS A 324 4.67 4.36 4.18
CA LYS A 324 4.51 5.02 5.48
C LYS A 324 5.27 4.33 6.62
N GLU A 325 5.39 3.00 6.62
CA GLU A 325 6.20 2.26 7.60
C GLU A 325 7.68 2.70 7.56
N PHE A 326 8.20 3.04 6.38
CA PHE A 326 9.56 3.54 6.22
C PHE A 326 9.67 4.98 6.69
N ASP A 327 8.65 5.80 6.43
CA ASP A 327 8.62 7.19 6.91
C ASP A 327 8.63 7.28 8.43
N ASP A 328 7.74 6.50 9.07
CA ASP A 328 7.57 6.50 10.52
C ASP A 328 8.84 5.98 11.22
N ARG A 329 9.68 5.23 10.50
CA ARG A 329 10.99 4.76 10.95
C ARG A 329 12.15 5.70 10.58
N GLY A 330 11.87 6.86 10.00
CA GLY A 330 12.88 7.85 9.60
C GLY A 330 13.73 7.40 8.40
N LEU A 331 13.22 6.48 7.58
CA LEU A 331 13.89 5.98 6.37
C LEU A 331 13.45 6.74 5.12
N THR A 332 12.66 7.81 5.26
CA THR A 332 12.21 8.66 4.14
C THR A 332 13.39 9.23 3.36
N ASP A 333 14.39 9.76 4.08
CA ASP A 333 15.57 10.42 3.51
C ASP A 333 16.49 9.43 2.79
N PHE A 334 16.32 8.13 3.05
CA PHE A 334 17.06 7.06 2.33
C PHE A 334 16.45 6.76 0.96
N LEU A 335 15.15 7.01 0.78
CA LEU A 335 14.45 6.71 -0.46
C LEU A 335 14.33 7.93 -1.36
N MET A 336 14.37 9.16 -0.80
CA MET A 336 14.25 10.41 -1.54
C MET A 336 15.01 11.55 -0.89
N PRO A 337 15.87 12.27 -1.63
CA PRO A 337 16.50 13.46 -1.09
C PRO A 337 15.44 14.55 -0.81
N PRO A 338 15.61 15.34 0.25
CA PRO A 338 14.77 16.51 0.47
C PRO A 338 14.89 17.43 -0.74
N THR A 339 13.74 17.83 -1.30
CA THR A 339 13.70 18.89 -2.31
C THR A 339 14.38 20.12 -1.70
N PRO A 340 15.41 20.72 -2.34
CA PRO A 340 16.14 21.83 -1.75
C PRO A 340 15.14 22.92 -1.37
N ALA A 341 15.01 23.18 -0.07
CA ALA A 341 14.08 24.17 0.45
C ALA A 341 14.36 25.49 -0.28
N ALA A 342 13.35 25.99 -1.01
CA ALA A 342 13.38 27.36 -1.50
C ALA A 342 13.67 28.25 -0.28
N ARG A 343 14.78 29.01 -0.33
CA ARG A 343 15.25 29.84 0.78
C ARG A 343 14.07 30.64 1.34
N ALA A 344 13.62 30.26 2.54
CA ALA A 344 12.65 31.05 3.28
C ALA A 344 13.28 32.41 3.54
N ILE A 345 12.71 33.46 2.95
CA ILE A 345 13.07 34.83 3.27
C ILE A 345 12.64 35.04 4.73
N SER A 346 13.59 35.23 5.63
CA SER A 346 13.29 35.49 7.03
C SER A 346 12.36 36.71 7.15
N PRO A 347 11.22 36.61 7.86
CA PRO A 347 10.36 37.77 8.05
C PRO A 347 11.06 38.80 8.94
N ILE A 348 10.93 40.07 8.54
CA ILE A 348 11.40 41.25 9.25
C ILE A 348 10.80 41.24 10.68
N PRO A 349 11.60 41.43 11.73
CA PRO A 349 11.10 41.40 13.10
C PRO A 349 10.22 42.62 13.39
N THR A 350 8.93 42.39 13.61
CA THR A 350 8.03 43.37 14.24
C THR A 350 8.30 43.45 15.75
N PRO A 351 8.29 44.65 16.34
CA PRO A 351 8.63 44.85 17.75
C PRO A 351 7.56 44.28 18.68
N ARG A 352 8.03 43.60 19.73
CA ARG A 352 7.25 42.94 20.78
C ARG A 352 6.56 44.00 21.66
N PRO A 353 5.24 43.93 21.91
CA PRO A 353 4.60 44.75 22.93
C PRO A 353 4.94 44.25 24.35
N SER A 354 5.13 45.20 25.26
CA SER A 354 5.49 45.00 26.67
C SER A 354 4.37 44.29 27.45
N PRO A 355 4.67 43.33 28.34
CA PRO A 355 3.66 42.66 29.14
C PRO A 355 3.15 43.56 30.28
N THR A 356 1.82 43.66 30.38
CA THR A 356 1.08 44.17 31.54
C THR A 356 1.15 43.15 32.70
N PRO A 357 1.25 43.59 33.96
CA PRO A 357 1.37 42.68 35.10
C PRO A 357 0.01 42.04 35.43
N LEU A 358 -0.05 40.70 35.40
CA LEU A 358 -1.20 39.94 35.88
C LEU A 358 -1.11 39.73 37.39
N VAL A 359 -2.23 40.02 38.04
CA VAL A 359 -2.50 39.88 39.47
C VAL A 359 -2.44 38.41 39.89
N ALA A 360 -1.77 38.16 41.02
CA ALA A 360 -1.58 36.83 41.61
C ALA A 360 -2.89 36.21 42.10
N TYR A 361 -3.21 35.02 41.61
CA TYR A 361 -4.27 34.16 42.16
C TYR A 361 -3.64 33.14 43.13
N LYS A 362 -4.03 33.21 44.42
CA LYS A 362 -3.66 32.21 45.44
C LYS A 362 -4.57 30.99 45.29
N ALA A 363 -4.00 29.83 44.96
CA ALA A 363 -4.69 28.55 45.04
C ALA A 363 -4.76 28.03 46.50
N PRO A 364 -5.85 27.37 46.91
CA PRO A 364 -6.00 26.78 48.24
C PRO A 364 -5.13 25.52 48.42
N PRO A 365 -4.78 25.17 49.68
CA PRO A 365 -3.82 24.12 49.98
C PRO A 365 -4.37 22.73 49.63
N LYS A 366 -3.62 22.02 48.78
CA LYS A 366 -3.83 20.60 48.47
C LYS A 366 -3.38 19.75 49.66
N SER A 367 -4.22 18.82 50.07
CA SER A 367 -3.93 17.86 51.14
C SER A 367 -2.73 17.00 50.79
N THR A 368 -1.85 16.82 51.78
CA THR A 368 -0.65 15.99 51.76
C THR A 368 -1.04 14.51 51.76
N PRO A 369 -0.70 13.72 50.72
CA PRO A 369 -0.75 12.27 50.82
C PRO A 369 0.46 11.74 51.58
N THR A 370 0.20 10.80 52.47
CA THR A 370 1.17 10.01 53.24
C THR A 370 2.24 9.38 52.33
N PRO A 371 3.54 9.47 52.67
CA PRO A 371 4.58 8.90 51.83
C PRO A 371 4.57 7.37 51.92
N LEU A 372 4.27 6.71 50.80
CA LEU A 372 4.67 5.32 50.59
C LEU A 372 6.19 5.26 50.46
N ALA A 373 6.79 4.27 51.12
CA ALA A 373 8.21 4.01 51.08
C ALA A 373 8.73 3.96 49.64
N THR A 374 9.59 4.92 49.30
CA THR A 374 10.27 5.01 48.01
C THR A 374 11.18 3.80 47.89
N ALA A 375 10.90 2.93 46.91
CA ALA A 375 11.83 1.89 46.51
C ALA A 375 13.18 2.53 46.15
N PRO A 376 14.33 1.93 46.53
CA PRO A 376 15.63 2.48 46.20
C PRO A 376 15.74 2.69 44.70
N ALA A 377 16.10 3.92 44.29
CA ALA A 377 16.32 4.26 42.89
C ALA A 377 17.35 3.30 42.30
N LEU A 378 16.95 2.56 41.25
CA LEU A 378 17.90 1.76 40.50
C LEU A 378 19.01 2.68 39.98
N PRO A 379 20.28 2.25 40.05
CA PRO A 379 21.40 3.03 39.52
C PRO A 379 21.13 3.34 38.05
N THR A 380 21.20 4.62 37.69
CA THR A 380 21.09 5.08 36.31
C THR A 380 22.23 4.42 35.52
N PRO A 381 21.95 3.58 34.50
CA PRO A 381 23.01 2.94 33.74
C PRO A 381 23.86 4.01 33.07
N THR A 382 25.18 3.94 33.28
CA THR A 382 26.13 4.82 32.60
C THR A 382 25.99 4.65 31.08
N PRO A 383 25.98 5.75 30.30
CA PRO A 383 25.84 5.66 28.86
C PRO A 383 27.02 4.89 28.26
N ARG A 384 26.70 3.78 27.58
CA ARG A 384 27.69 2.92 26.94
C ARG A 384 28.23 3.63 25.68
N ILE A 385 29.55 3.86 25.64
CA ILE A 385 30.22 4.49 24.48
C ILE A 385 30.40 3.44 23.38
N SER A 386 29.90 3.71 22.17
CA SER A 386 30.04 2.82 21.00
C SER A 386 31.49 2.67 20.52
N ALA A 387 31.74 1.67 19.67
CA ALA A 387 33.04 1.45 19.03
C ALA A 387 33.43 2.62 18.12
N ILE A 388 32.47 3.22 17.41
CA ILE A 388 32.69 4.36 16.51
C ILE A 388 33.11 5.60 17.29
N VAL A 389 32.38 5.96 18.34
CA VAL A 389 32.70 7.13 19.17
C VAL A 389 34.06 6.96 19.85
N SER A 390 34.35 5.74 20.33
CA SER A 390 35.66 5.43 20.91
C SER A 390 36.81 5.60 19.92
N ALA A 391 36.61 5.18 18.66
CA ALA A 391 37.62 5.33 17.61
C ALA A 391 37.79 6.79 17.19
N LEU A 392 36.69 7.55 17.07
CA LEU A 392 36.72 8.99 16.76
C LEU A 392 37.46 9.80 17.84
N ASN A 393 37.24 9.49 19.11
CA ASN A 393 37.91 10.18 20.21
C ASN A 393 39.42 9.94 20.16
N LYS A 394 39.86 8.68 19.98
CA LYS A 394 41.28 8.35 19.79
C LYS A 394 41.90 9.03 18.58
N LEU A 395 41.20 9.04 17.44
CA LEU A 395 41.69 9.71 16.23
C LEU A 395 41.90 11.24 16.45
N LYS A 396 41.06 11.87 17.27
CA LYS A 396 41.20 13.28 17.66
C LYS A 396 42.30 13.52 18.69
N GLU A 397 42.41 12.65 19.70
CA GLU A 397 43.39 12.76 20.79
C GLU A 397 44.81 12.50 20.28
N ASP A 398 45.00 11.43 19.51
CA ASP A 398 46.31 10.95 19.05
C ASP A 398 46.76 11.60 17.73
N LYS A 399 45.90 12.40 17.09
CA LYS A 399 46.15 13.09 15.82
C LYS A 399 46.64 12.19 14.68
N ILE A 400 46.26 10.92 14.70
CA ILE A 400 46.52 9.94 13.64
C ILE A 400 45.63 10.16 12.42
N ASP A 401 46.04 9.65 11.25
CA ASP A 401 45.33 9.84 9.99
C ASP A 401 44.21 8.81 9.75
N CYS A 402 44.34 7.63 10.35
CA CYS A 402 43.35 6.57 10.30
C CYS A 402 43.36 5.73 11.59
N ILE A 403 42.22 5.10 11.90
CA ILE A 403 42.09 4.16 13.01
C ILE A 403 41.07 3.07 12.70
N ASP A 404 41.42 1.82 13.01
CA ASP A 404 40.51 0.69 12.85
C ASP A 404 39.47 0.65 13.98
N ILE A 405 38.21 0.40 13.63
CA ILE A 405 37.15 0.17 14.59
C ILE A 405 37.31 -1.24 15.19
N ASP A 406 37.16 -1.36 16.49
CA ASP A 406 37.07 -2.66 17.16
C ASP A 406 35.76 -3.36 16.75
N MET A 407 35.88 -4.31 15.83
CA MET A 407 34.74 -5.04 15.27
C MET A 407 34.03 -5.94 16.31
N ASN A 408 34.74 -6.40 17.36
CA ASN A 408 34.13 -7.17 18.44
C ASN A 408 33.22 -6.30 19.30
N LYS A 409 33.68 -5.09 19.61
CA LYS A 409 32.85 -4.11 20.30
C LYS A 409 31.67 -3.68 19.42
N PHE A 410 31.94 -3.38 18.15
CA PHE A 410 30.92 -2.98 17.17
C PHE A 410 29.80 -4.01 16.98
N LYS A 411 30.12 -5.30 17.05
CA LYS A 411 29.11 -6.37 17.02
C LYS A 411 28.05 -6.21 18.11
N THR A 412 28.46 -5.73 19.28
CA THR A 412 27.60 -5.59 20.46
C THR A 412 26.99 -4.20 20.66
N ASP A 413 27.34 -3.22 19.83
CA ASP A 413 26.82 -1.85 19.91
C ASP A 413 25.33 -1.78 19.55
N TYR A 414 24.87 -2.68 18.69
CA TYR A 414 23.46 -2.81 18.30
C TYR A 414 23.15 -4.27 17.99
N VAL A 415 22.08 -4.82 18.57
CA VAL A 415 21.66 -6.21 18.34
C VAL A 415 20.29 -6.17 17.66
N PHE A 416 20.22 -6.71 16.45
CA PHE A 416 18.95 -6.81 15.72
C PHE A 416 18.06 -7.87 16.39
N SER A 417 16.79 -7.54 16.65
CA SER A 417 15.82 -8.54 17.07
C SER A 417 15.48 -9.47 15.90
N SER A 418 15.14 -10.73 16.20
CA SER A 418 14.75 -11.74 15.20
C SER A 418 13.57 -11.30 14.32
N GLU A 419 12.62 -10.58 14.90
CA GLU A 419 11.47 -10.00 14.19
C GLU A 419 11.87 -8.93 13.18
N VAL A 420 12.82 -8.06 13.56
CA VAL A 420 13.34 -7.01 12.68
C VAL A 420 14.11 -7.64 11.53
N LEU A 421 14.91 -8.67 11.78
CA LEU A 421 15.64 -9.40 10.73
C LEU A 421 14.69 -10.04 9.71
N ALA A 422 13.60 -10.69 10.16
CA ALA A 422 12.64 -11.33 9.27
C ALA A 422 11.95 -10.34 8.32
N LYS A 423 11.61 -9.15 8.81
CA LYS A 423 10.90 -8.11 8.03
C LYS A 423 11.82 -7.35 7.07
N ILE A 424 13.09 -7.20 7.42
CA ILE A 424 14.02 -6.33 6.70
C ILE A 424 14.80 -7.08 5.61
N LYS A 425 14.99 -8.40 5.75
CA LYS A 425 15.85 -9.19 4.85
C LYS A 425 15.39 -9.14 3.40
N GLU A 426 14.10 -9.29 3.13
CA GLU A 426 13.58 -9.39 1.76
C GLU A 426 13.55 -8.04 1.01
N PRO A 427 13.08 -6.93 1.61
CA PRO A 427 13.13 -5.62 0.96
C PRO A 427 14.55 -5.11 0.70
N LEU A 428 15.49 -5.38 1.61
CA LEU A 428 16.86 -4.89 1.48
C LEU A 428 17.63 -5.51 0.32
N ILE A 429 17.30 -6.73 -0.11
CA ILE A 429 17.98 -7.40 -1.22
C ILE A 429 17.87 -6.57 -2.51
N LYS A 430 16.76 -5.87 -2.73
CA LYS A 430 16.54 -5.04 -3.92
C LYS A 430 17.44 -3.80 -3.95
N TYR A 431 17.68 -3.20 -2.79
CA TYR A 431 18.54 -2.01 -2.62
C TYR A 431 20.03 -2.32 -2.62
N GLN A 432 20.40 -3.59 -2.47
CA GLN A 432 21.79 -4.04 -2.54
C GLN A 432 22.24 -4.33 -3.97
N THR A 433 21.36 -4.25 -4.95
CA THR A 433 21.72 -4.49 -6.36
C THR A 433 22.65 -3.38 -6.87
N ARG A 434 23.56 -3.77 -7.76
CA ARG A 434 24.52 -2.83 -8.36
C ARG A 434 23.81 -1.68 -9.07
N VAL A 435 22.72 -1.96 -9.79
CA VAL A 435 21.92 -0.96 -10.51
C VAL A 435 21.33 0.07 -9.54
N ALA A 436 20.67 -0.39 -8.46
CA ALA A 436 20.10 0.52 -7.46
C ALA A 436 21.18 1.40 -6.80
N LEU A 437 22.33 0.81 -6.45
CA LEU A 437 23.44 1.57 -5.86
C LEU A 437 24.09 2.55 -6.85
N GLU A 438 24.17 2.20 -8.15
CA GLU A 438 24.70 3.09 -9.19
C GLU A 438 23.79 4.29 -9.39
N ASP A 439 22.47 4.07 -9.39
CA ASP A 439 21.48 5.13 -9.46
C ASP A 439 21.56 6.04 -8.22
N MET A 440 21.58 5.48 -7.01
CA MET A 440 21.70 6.25 -5.77
C MET A 440 23.02 7.02 -5.69
N ARG A 441 24.14 6.44 -6.13
CA ARG A 441 25.43 7.16 -6.20
C ARG A 441 25.36 8.33 -7.17
N LYS A 442 24.76 8.13 -8.35
CA LYS A 442 24.72 9.12 -9.43
C LYS A 442 23.76 10.27 -9.12
N PHE A 443 22.57 9.97 -8.60
CA PHE A 443 21.49 10.94 -8.43
C PHE A 443 21.38 11.46 -6.99
N ASP A 444 21.54 10.59 -5.99
CA ASP A 444 21.41 10.95 -4.57
C ASP A 444 22.76 11.26 -3.92
N LYS A 445 23.87 11.10 -4.66
CA LYS A 445 25.24 11.27 -4.16
C LYS A 445 25.56 10.36 -2.97
N LEU A 446 24.97 9.16 -2.96
CA LEU A 446 25.16 8.17 -1.90
C LEU A 446 26.67 7.90 -1.66
N GLY A 447 27.09 7.97 -0.40
CA GLY A 447 28.48 7.80 0.02
C GLY A 447 29.32 9.08 0.01
N SER A 448 28.74 10.23 -0.35
CA SER A 448 29.38 11.55 -0.22
C SER A 448 29.17 12.17 1.16
N SER A 449 29.85 13.28 1.45
CA SER A 449 29.62 14.03 2.71
C SER A 449 28.21 14.64 2.78
N ILE A 450 27.54 14.80 1.63
CA ILE A 450 26.18 15.32 1.53
C ILE A 450 25.18 14.22 1.90
N GLU A 451 25.36 13.01 1.37
CA GLU A 451 24.54 11.85 1.71
C GLU A 451 25.38 10.65 2.16
N PRO A 452 25.76 10.61 3.46
CA PRO A 452 26.52 9.51 4.03
C PRO A 452 25.68 8.26 4.23
N ILE A 453 26.30 7.09 4.09
CA ILE A 453 25.63 5.81 4.30
C ILE A 453 25.36 5.58 5.79
N ASN A 454 24.19 5.05 6.13
CA ASN A 454 23.86 4.68 7.51
C ASN A 454 24.76 3.53 8.01
N ILE A 455 25.42 3.72 9.14
CA ILE A 455 26.29 2.67 9.70
C ILE A 455 25.51 1.43 10.17
N ILE A 456 24.25 1.58 10.59
CA ILE A 456 23.37 0.44 10.90
C ILE A 456 23.14 -0.45 9.68
N PHE A 457 23.09 0.12 8.47
CA PHE A 457 22.93 -0.65 7.25
C PHE A 457 24.18 -1.49 6.96
N ILE A 458 25.37 -0.90 7.05
CA ILE A 458 26.64 -1.64 6.91
C ILE A 458 26.76 -2.72 7.98
N LYS A 459 26.40 -2.41 9.23
CA LYS A 459 26.37 -3.38 10.33
C LYS A 459 25.43 -4.55 10.04
N PHE A 460 24.23 -4.28 9.55
CA PHE A 460 23.27 -5.32 9.17
C PHE A 460 23.86 -6.28 8.14
N LEU A 461 24.52 -5.76 7.11
CA LEU A 461 25.15 -6.58 6.08
C LEU A 461 26.31 -7.43 6.62
N ILE A 462 27.13 -6.87 7.52
CA ILE A 462 28.24 -7.58 8.17
C ILE A 462 27.70 -8.69 9.09
N ASP A 463 26.79 -8.35 10.02
CA ASP A 463 26.28 -9.28 11.02
C ASP A 463 25.51 -10.46 10.41
N ASN A 464 24.89 -10.27 9.24
CA ASN A 464 24.12 -11.29 8.53
C ASN A 464 24.91 -11.97 7.38
N ASN A 465 26.22 -11.75 7.29
CA ASN A 465 27.09 -12.33 6.25
C ASN A 465 26.61 -12.04 4.80
N ILE A 466 26.05 -10.86 4.56
CA ILE A 466 25.54 -10.44 3.25
C ILE A 466 26.70 -9.82 2.44
N HIS A 467 27.69 -10.65 2.12
CA HIS A 467 28.93 -10.21 1.48
C HIS A 467 28.70 -9.59 0.10
N GLN A 468 27.75 -10.12 -0.68
CA GLN A 468 27.43 -9.57 -2.00
C GLN A 468 26.98 -8.11 -1.93
N GLY A 469 26.17 -7.74 -0.92
CA GLY A 469 25.73 -6.36 -0.72
C GLY A 469 26.90 -5.42 -0.40
N LEU A 470 27.82 -5.86 0.46
CA LEU A 470 29.02 -5.09 0.79
C LEU A 470 29.96 -4.94 -0.40
N TYR A 471 30.17 -5.98 -1.20
CA TYR A 471 30.95 -5.92 -2.44
C TYR A 471 30.32 -5.00 -3.48
N ASN A 472 28.98 -5.01 -3.61
CA ASN A 472 28.30 -4.10 -4.52
C ASN A 472 28.48 -2.64 -4.06
N ILE A 473 28.40 -2.36 -2.76
CA ILE A 473 28.67 -1.03 -2.20
C ILE A 473 30.09 -0.59 -2.52
N THR A 474 31.10 -1.41 -2.22
CA THR A 474 32.51 -1.03 -2.46
C THR A 474 32.84 -0.92 -3.94
N SER A 475 32.24 -1.76 -4.80
CA SER A 475 32.43 -1.69 -6.25
C SER A 475 31.78 -0.46 -6.88
N VAL A 476 30.64 -0.02 -6.37
CA VAL A 476 29.90 1.11 -6.93
C VAL A 476 30.38 2.41 -6.31
N ILE A 477 30.38 2.54 -4.99
CA ILE A 477 30.67 3.79 -4.30
C ILE A 477 32.18 4.00 -4.16
N GLY A 478 32.95 2.90 -4.09
CA GLY A 478 34.37 2.88 -3.77
C GLY A 478 34.61 2.30 -2.38
N SER A 479 35.87 1.94 -2.09
CA SER A 479 36.25 1.45 -0.75
C SER A 479 36.24 2.54 0.31
N LYS A 480 36.28 3.82 -0.08
CA LYS A 480 36.30 4.98 0.82
C LYS A 480 35.09 5.89 0.58
N PHE A 481 34.29 6.11 1.61
CA PHE A 481 33.05 6.88 1.52
C PHE A 481 32.65 7.42 2.90
N TYR A 482 31.66 8.31 2.93
CA TYR A 482 31.15 8.87 4.19
C TYR A 482 30.01 8.01 4.75
N ILE A 483 29.99 7.86 6.07
CA ILE A 483 28.90 7.26 6.84
C ILE A 483 28.32 8.24 7.87
N LYS A 484 27.11 7.96 8.35
CA LYS A 484 26.49 8.63 9.50
C LYS A 484 26.27 7.64 10.64
N ASN A 485 26.55 8.08 11.87
CA ASN A 485 26.51 7.23 13.05
C ASN A 485 25.10 7.19 13.67
N THR A 486 24.22 6.43 13.03
CA THR A 486 22.84 6.23 13.47
C THR A 486 22.71 5.41 14.76
N ILE A 487 23.74 4.71 15.21
CA ILE A 487 23.72 3.95 16.48
C ILE A 487 23.64 4.92 17.66
N ASP A 488 24.46 5.98 17.63
CA ASP A 488 24.51 7.00 18.68
C ASP A 488 23.66 8.24 18.37
N LYS A 489 22.86 8.21 17.30
CA LYS A 489 22.04 9.32 16.79
C LYS A 489 22.87 10.58 16.43
N ASP A 490 24.12 10.37 16.01
CA ASP A 490 24.98 11.43 15.48
C ASP A 490 24.93 11.43 13.95
N ASN A 491 24.44 12.54 13.39
CA ASN A 491 24.26 12.72 11.96
C ASN A 491 25.50 13.32 11.27
N SER A 492 26.60 13.53 12.00
CA SER A 492 27.82 14.06 11.43
C SER A 492 28.45 13.08 10.43
N PRO A 493 28.85 13.54 9.22
CA PRO A 493 29.49 12.68 8.23
C PRO A 493 30.88 12.25 8.70
N ILE A 494 31.10 10.94 8.78
CA ILE A 494 32.38 10.32 9.16
C ILE A 494 32.96 9.66 7.92
N TYR A 495 34.18 10.04 7.54
CA TYR A 495 34.85 9.42 6.39
C TYR A 495 35.47 8.09 6.81
N ILE A 496 35.16 7.02 6.09
CA ILE A 496 35.63 5.68 6.39
C ILE A 496 36.21 4.98 5.17
N GLU A 497 36.96 3.93 5.43
CA GLU A 497 37.35 2.90 4.48
C GLU A 497 36.75 1.56 4.91
N LEU A 498 36.13 0.85 3.97
CA LEU A 498 35.59 -0.49 4.16
C LEU A 498 36.44 -1.48 3.37
N LYS A 499 37.13 -2.38 4.08
CA LYS A 499 38.07 -3.36 3.50
C LYS A 499 37.66 -4.80 3.78
N ASN A 500 37.97 -5.65 2.82
CA ASN A 500 37.95 -7.10 2.94
C ASN A 500 39.03 -7.63 1.97
N ASP A 501 40.24 -7.82 2.49
CA ASP A 501 41.41 -8.24 1.73
C ASP A 501 42.35 -9.10 2.60
N GLU A 502 43.53 -9.45 2.07
CA GLU A 502 44.54 -10.23 2.80
C GLU A 502 44.97 -9.58 4.12
N THR A 503 44.99 -8.24 4.18
CA THR A 503 45.41 -7.51 5.39
C THR A 503 44.40 -7.64 6.52
N THR A 504 43.13 -7.86 6.18
CA THR A 504 42.04 -8.07 7.15
C THR A 504 41.70 -9.56 7.33
N GLN A 505 42.53 -10.47 6.79
CA GLN A 505 42.26 -11.92 6.77
C GLN A 505 40.89 -12.25 6.15
N TYR A 506 40.49 -11.50 5.13
CA TYR A 506 39.21 -11.63 4.45
C TYR A 506 37.98 -11.38 5.34
N HIS A 507 38.14 -10.68 6.46
CA HIS A 507 37.06 -10.17 7.27
C HIS A 507 36.77 -8.71 6.93
N TRP A 508 35.49 -8.32 7.03
CA TRP A 508 35.08 -6.94 6.82
C TRP A 508 35.60 -6.07 7.97
N GLN A 509 36.45 -5.10 7.65
CA GLN A 509 37.01 -4.13 8.59
C GLN A 509 36.57 -2.72 8.20
N ILE A 510 36.19 -1.92 9.20
CA ILE A 510 35.89 -0.51 9.03
C ILE A 510 37.03 0.30 9.66
N THR A 511 37.61 1.20 8.87
CA THR A 511 38.66 2.11 9.29
C THR A 511 38.15 3.54 9.18
N ILE A 512 38.23 4.31 10.26
CA ILE A 512 37.90 5.74 10.22
C ILE A 512 39.09 6.49 9.67
N LEU A 513 38.85 7.39 8.71
CA LEU A 513 39.86 8.21 8.07
C LEU A 513 39.66 9.69 8.41
N ARG A 514 40.74 10.48 8.41
CA ARG A 514 40.62 11.94 8.38
C ARG A 514 39.96 12.37 7.05
N PRO A 515 38.94 13.25 7.08
CA PRO A 515 38.29 13.69 5.85
C PRO A 515 39.29 14.40 4.91
N PRO A 516 39.19 14.18 3.59
CA PRO A 516 40.04 14.86 2.62
C PRO A 516 39.81 16.37 2.69
N VAL A 517 40.89 17.14 2.72
CA VAL A 517 40.83 18.61 2.72
C VAL A 517 40.28 19.07 1.38
N THR A 518 39.02 19.51 1.32
CA THR A 518 38.46 20.15 0.13
C THR A 518 39.09 21.53 -0.05
N THR A 519 39.76 21.75 -1.18
CA THR A 519 40.52 22.97 -1.54
C THR A 519 39.72 24.28 -1.61
N ASN A 520 38.44 24.29 -1.23
CA ASN A 520 37.60 25.49 -1.22
C ASN A 520 37.72 26.33 0.07
N ASP A 521 38.41 25.86 1.11
CA ASP A 521 38.61 26.59 2.38
C ASP A 521 39.91 27.43 2.44
N LEU A 522 40.66 27.52 1.33
CA LEU A 522 41.89 28.34 1.26
C LEU A 522 41.67 29.74 0.64
N SER A 523 40.45 30.13 0.26
CA SER A 523 40.17 31.45 -0.34
C SER A 523 39.64 32.52 0.62
N THR A 524 39.42 32.22 1.90
CA THR A 524 38.97 33.20 2.92
C THR A 524 40.02 33.54 3.98
N LYS A 525 41.28 33.14 3.76
CA LYS A 525 42.43 33.68 4.49
C LYS A 525 43.57 34.05 3.55
N LYS A 526 43.42 35.18 2.87
CA LYS A 526 44.52 36.13 2.63
C LYS A 526 43.96 37.53 2.40
#